data_AF-A0AAE9A2S8-F1
#
_entry.id   AF-A0AAE9A2S8-F1
#
_cell.length_a   1.000
_cell.length_b   1.000
_cell.length_c   1.000
_cell.angle_alpha   90.00
_cell.angle_beta   90.00
_cell.angle_gamma   90.00
#
_symmetry.space_group_name_H-M   'P 1'
#
loop_
_entity.id
_entity.type
_entity.pdbx_description
1 polymer ?
#
loop_
_entity_poly.entity_id
_entity_poly.type
_entity_poly.pdbx_seq_one_letter_code
_entity_poly.pdbx_strand_id
1 'polypeptide(L)'
;MSLKEKFPIGYMHRLSDDSDDSETKDTETTPEDCPSPPRKKSKRNSECVNVYITPESLPYYTNCTHITGGDQGVLKIANLTDSLNLSGLLSLKKVEGNIEIFENQVSNLSFLSNLENVSKDYLSIYNLTHIHNNPDLKRLGWDSIKKMVSKFDIYTVSIHDNHPDFCLTTRELQTFAENDVYVYNLEAKLCADLERKDGEKICNFVDLTSLDLKCQHLIGEVNINNENEDYSWKLENITNIYGSIVVQYTEKLTDLNFLRNLRAVASLNFDGPPSIQINHNRMLQTVTLPNMKVPPFPKFKSGVIEINGNSMEIFKYLKDCLLFQTQTKSSVKYNGKSCKKLPVAPGKQPVKDTDYEDEYEVEPSGNLSYSASLIISLLMVLVVL
;
A
#
# COMPACT_ATOMS: atom_id res chain seq x y z
N MET A 1 -9.53 -10.67 50.34
CA MET A 1 -8.38 -11.14 51.13
C MET A 1 -7.14 -10.89 50.28
N SER A 2 -6.29 -9.98 50.74
CA SER A 2 -5.04 -9.51 50.10
C SER A 2 -4.02 -10.63 50.02
N LEU A 3 -3.19 -10.66 48.97
CA LEU A 3 -1.80 -11.14 49.06
C LEU A 3 -0.90 -10.37 48.08
N LYS A 4 0.02 -9.60 48.67
CA LYS A 4 1.25 -9.04 48.10
C LYS A 4 2.30 -10.15 48.06
N GLU A 5 3.16 -10.16 47.04
CA GLU A 5 4.51 -10.73 47.07
C GLU A 5 5.32 -10.02 45.95
N LYS A 6 6.18 -9.02 46.26
CA LYS A 6 7.60 -9.12 46.65
C LYS A 6 8.45 -9.98 45.70
N PHE A 7 9.25 -9.31 44.86
CA PHE A 7 10.48 -9.87 44.28
C PHE A 7 11.72 -9.10 44.77
N PRO A 8 12.88 -9.78 44.92
CA PRO A 8 14.01 -9.28 45.69
C PRO A 8 15.09 -8.58 44.84
N ILE A 9 15.86 -7.74 45.54
CA ILE A 9 17.09 -7.08 45.12
C ILE A 9 18.26 -8.06 45.27
N GLY A 10 19.18 -8.04 44.32
CA GLY A 10 20.57 -8.44 44.55
C GLY A 10 21.27 -8.93 43.30
N TYR A 11 22.20 -8.15 42.76
CA TYR A 11 23.58 -8.59 42.52
C TYR A 11 24.48 -7.36 42.41
N MET A 12 25.38 -7.25 43.38
CA MET A 12 26.39 -6.22 43.55
C MET A 12 27.71 -6.84 43.11
N HIS A 13 28.45 -6.19 42.21
CA HIS A 13 29.87 -6.49 42.00
C HIS A 13 30.67 -5.19 42.18
N ARG A 14 31.52 -5.21 43.21
CA ARG A 14 32.57 -4.22 43.50
C ARG A 14 33.63 -4.23 42.41
N LEU A 15 34.11 -3.05 42.02
CA LEU A 15 35.53 -2.83 41.74
C LEU A 15 35.97 -1.46 42.30
N SER A 16 36.94 -1.57 43.21
CA SER A 16 37.97 -0.65 43.70
C SER A 16 38.01 0.83 43.31
N ASP A 17 38.11 1.65 44.35
CA ASP A 17 38.68 3.00 44.40
C ASP A 17 40.13 3.03 43.89
N ASP A 18 40.47 4.07 43.13
CA ASP A 18 41.75 4.78 43.24
C ASP A 18 41.49 6.26 42.92
N SER A 19 41.79 7.08 43.92
CA SER A 19 41.70 8.55 43.93
C SER A 19 42.96 9.16 43.31
N ASP A 20 42.79 10.19 42.47
CA ASP A 20 43.76 11.29 42.41
C ASP A 20 43.04 12.60 42.03
N ASP A 21 43.24 13.59 42.90
CA ASP A 21 42.71 14.94 42.84
C ASP A 21 43.32 15.74 41.67
N SER A 22 42.49 16.47 40.93
CA SER A 22 42.87 17.80 40.44
C SER A 22 41.64 18.67 40.17
N GLU A 23 41.63 19.82 40.84
CA GLU A 23 40.69 20.92 40.65
C GLU A 23 40.64 21.38 39.17
N THR A 24 39.46 21.70 38.64
CA THR A 24 39.19 23.00 37.99
C THR A 24 37.73 23.19 37.57
N LYS A 25 37.17 24.29 38.11
CA LYS A 25 36.17 25.23 37.54
C LYS A 25 34.82 24.73 37.00
N ASP A 26 33.80 25.24 37.67
CA ASP A 26 32.43 25.41 37.20
C ASP A 26 32.35 26.01 35.79
N THR A 27 31.61 25.33 34.90
CA THR A 27 30.98 25.97 33.76
C THR A 27 29.55 25.45 33.61
N GLU A 28 28.64 26.39 33.79
CA GLU A 28 27.21 26.40 33.54
C GLU A 28 26.88 25.80 32.15
N THR A 29 26.04 24.76 32.12
CA THR A 29 25.57 24.12 30.88
C THR A 29 24.24 24.74 30.48
N THR A 30 24.24 25.53 29.41
CA THR A 30 23.03 25.96 28.68
C THR A 30 22.57 24.87 27.70
N PRO A 31 21.26 24.68 27.46
CA PRO A 31 20.76 23.77 26.44
C PRO A 31 20.76 24.46 25.07
N GLU A 32 21.70 24.09 24.20
CA GLU A 32 21.63 24.34 22.76
C GLU A 32 21.14 23.06 22.06
N ASP A 33 19.90 23.06 21.58
CA ASP A 33 19.46 22.21 20.47
C ASP A 33 18.18 22.79 19.86
N CYS A 34 18.33 23.89 19.12
CA CYS A 34 17.36 24.35 18.13
C CYS A 34 17.98 24.16 16.73
N PRO A 35 17.30 23.52 15.76
CA PRO A 35 17.82 23.42 14.41
C PRO A 35 17.96 24.84 13.82
N SER A 36 19.15 25.13 13.30
CA SER A 36 19.43 26.42 12.65
C SER A 36 18.55 26.62 11.40
N PRO A 37 18.10 27.86 11.09
CA PRO A 37 17.29 28.14 9.91
C PRO A 37 18.07 27.84 8.61
N PRO A 38 17.38 27.43 7.53
CA PRO A 38 18.04 27.05 6.29
C PRO A 38 18.81 28.22 5.66
N ARG A 39 20.06 27.96 5.24
CA ARG A 39 20.89 28.89 4.47
C ARG A 39 20.18 29.23 3.15
N LYS A 40 19.64 30.45 3.04
CA LYS A 40 19.10 30.99 1.77
C LYS A 40 20.18 30.97 0.68
N LYS A 41 20.01 30.13 -0.34
CA LYS A 41 20.70 30.28 -1.63
C LYS A 41 19.69 30.33 -2.77
N SER A 42 19.73 31.47 -3.49
CA SER A 42 19.40 31.69 -4.90
C SER A 42 17.96 31.46 -5.41
N LYS A 43 17.41 32.52 -6.02
CA LYS A 43 16.24 32.50 -6.90
C LYS A 43 16.42 31.53 -8.07
N ARG A 44 15.95 30.28 -7.92
CA ARG A 44 15.33 29.42 -8.95
C ARG A 44 15.00 28.07 -8.29
N ASN A 45 13.70 27.82 -8.12
CA ASN A 45 13.06 26.63 -7.52
C ASN A 45 13.22 26.48 -6.00
N SER A 46 12.10 26.58 -5.30
CA SER A 46 11.89 26.42 -3.86
C SER A 46 12.05 24.96 -3.41
N GLU A 47 13.30 24.49 -3.46
CA GLU A 47 13.75 23.22 -2.94
C GLU A 47 14.14 23.36 -1.46
N CYS A 48 13.56 22.53 -0.62
CA CYS A 48 13.77 22.50 0.83
C CYS A 48 14.35 21.14 1.22
N VAL A 49 15.28 21.11 2.18
CA VAL A 49 16.04 19.90 2.52
C VAL A 49 15.82 19.51 3.98
N ASN A 50 15.54 18.23 4.25
CA ASN A 50 15.34 17.66 5.59
C ASN A 50 14.45 18.54 6.48
N VAL A 51 13.16 18.58 6.14
CA VAL A 51 12.20 19.52 6.71
C VAL A 51 11.53 18.91 7.94
N TYR A 52 11.57 19.64 9.06
CA TYR A 52 10.79 19.33 10.25
C TYR A 52 9.87 20.51 10.58
N ILE A 53 8.57 20.31 10.37
CA ILE A 53 7.52 21.32 10.54
C ILE A 53 6.91 21.19 11.93
N THR A 54 7.08 22.24 12.72
CA THR A 54 6.42 22.52 14.00
C THR A 54 5.80 23.93 13.94
N PRO A 55 5.01 24.37 14.92
CA PRO A 55 4.49 25.75 14.94
C PRO A 55 5.59 26.82 14.77
N GLU A 56 6.77 26.59 15.36
CA GLU A 56 7.92 27.50 15.32
C GLU A 56 8.60 27.54 13.96
N SER A 57 8.68 26.39 13.27
CA SER A 57 9.40 26.27 12.00
C SER A 57 8.52 26.47 10.77
N LEU A 58 7.20 26.32 10.90
CA LEU A 58 6.21 26.47 9.83
C LEU A 58 6.41 27.72 8.95
N PRO A 59 6.67 28.94 9.50
CA PRO A 59 6.86 30.13 8.68
C PRO A 59 8.04 30.07 7.69
N TYR A 60 9.00 29.16 7.90
CA TYR A 60 10.17 29.01 7.03
C TYR A 60 9.88 28.18 5.77
N TYR A 61 8.78 27.40 5.76
CA TYR A 61 8.49 26.42 4.71
C TYR A 61 7.30 26.79 3.82
N THR A 62 6.73 27.99 3.97
CA THR A 62 5.49 28.42 3.29
C THR A 62 5.58 28.58 1.77
N ASN A 63 6.78 28.46 1.21
CA ASN A 63 7.01 28.53 -0.23
C ASN A 63 7.66 27.25 -0.77
N CYS A 64 7.88 26.22 0.06
CA CYS A 64 8.50 24.97 -0.38
C CYS A 64 7.58 24.27 -1.37
N THR A 65 8.08 24.01 -2.58
CA THR A 65 7.35 23.26 -3.61
C THR A 65 7.87 21.85 -3.77
N HIS A 66 9.13 21.63 -3.40
CA HIS A 66 9.83 20.36 -3.47
C HIS A 66 10.62 20.18 -2.18
N ILE A 67 10.46 19.04 -1.51
CA ILE A 67 11.29 18.65 -0.38
C ILE A 67 12.14 17.46 -0.77
N THR A 68 13.44 17.55 -0.54
CA THR A 68 14.41 16.47 -0.76
C THR A 68 15.15 16.18 0.54
N GLY A 69 15.79 15.01 0.64
CA GLY A 69 16.53 14.68 1.84
C GLY A 69 17.29 13.37 1.76
N GLY A 70 18.03 13.08 2.83
CA GLY A 70 18.85 11.89 2.97
C GLY A 70 18.17 10.74 3.70
N ASP A 71 18.96 9.78 4.12
CA ASP A 71 18.59 8.57 4.85
C ASP A 71 17.93 8.80 6.22
N GLN A 72 18.11 9.97 6.83
CA GLN A 72 17.69 10.30 8.19
C GLN A 72 16.25 10.86 8.33
N GLY A 73 15.46 10.91 7.25
CA GLY A 73 14.08 11.40 7.24
C GLY A 73 13.94 12.77 6.56
N VAL A 74 12.90 12.92 5.74
CA VAL A 74 12.83 14.00 4.74
C VAL A 74 11.77 15.05 5.06
N LEU A 75 10.55 14.62 5.39
CA LEU A 75 9.48 15.50 5.84
C LEU A 75 8.91 14.95 7.15
N LYS A 76 9.10 15.69 8.23
CA LYS A 76 8.45 15.43 9.52
C LYS A 76 7.47 16.56 9.84
N ILE A 77 6.29 16.24 10.34
CA ILE A 77 5.28 17.22 10.75
C ILE A 77 4.75 16.83 12.12
N ALA A 78 4.92 17.71 13.11
CA ALA A 78 4.48 17.45 14.48
C ALA A 78 3.95 18.69 15.20
N ASN A 79 3.15 18.47 16.24
CA ASN A 79 2.63 19.48 17.15
C ASN A 79 1.82 20.61 16.47
N LEU A 80 1.23 20.34 15.30
CA LEU A 80 0.34 21.28 14.63
C LEU A 80 -1.08 21.20 15.21
N THR A 81 -1.82 22.31 15.13
CA THR A 81 -3.22 22.41 15.52
C THR A 81 -4.03 23.09 14.42
N ASP A 82 -5.34 22.84 14.35
CA ASP A 82 -6.25 23.47 13.37
C ASP A 82 -6.33 25.00 13.50
N SER A 83 -5.83 25.59 14.61
CA SER A 83 -5.78 27.05 14.80
C SER A 83 -4.66 27.74 14.01
N LEU A 84 -3.67 26.98 13.55
CA LEU A 84 -2.53 27.50 12.80
C LEU A 84 -2.90 27.78 11.35
N ASN A 85 -2.29 28.81 10.77
CA ASN A 85 -2.40 29.03 9.33
C ASN A 85 -1.46 28.08 8.56
N LEU A 86 -2.00 26.95 8.11
CA LEU A 86 -1.27 25.93 7.34
C LEU A 86 -1.29 26.18 5.83
N SER A 87 -1.88 27.28 5.34
CA SER A 87 -2.05 27.55 3.90
C SER A 87 -0.73 27.64 3.14
N GLY A 88 0.36 27.96 3.82
CA GLY A 88 1.70 27.98 3.23
C GLY A 88 2.18 26.61 2.74
N LEU A 89 1.64 25.50 3.27
CA LEU A 89 2.03 24.15 2.85
C LEU A 89 1.35 23.70 1.56
N LEU A 90 0.33 24.44 1.09
CA LEU A 90 -0.34 24.17 -0.18
C LEU A 90 0.59 24.34 -1.39
N SER A 91 1.75 24.99 -1.25
CA SER A 91 2.73 25.05 -2.34
C SER A 91 3.45 23.72 -2.58
N LEU A 92 3.46 22.81 -1.59
CA LEU A 92 4.20 21.56 -1.66
C LEU A 92 3.59 20.62 -2.70
N LYS A 93 4.41 20.19 -3.67
CA LYS A 93 4.00 19.28 -4.76
C LYS A 93 4.75 17.97 -4.78
N LYS A 94 5.96 17.94 -4.22
CA LYS A 94 6.83 16.78 -4.31
C LYS A 94 7.64 16.57 -3.03
N VAL A 95 7.75 15.32 -2.61
CA VAL A 95 8.63 14.88 -1.53
C VAL A 95 9.49 13.73 -2.06
N GLU A 96 10.81 13.89 -2.01
CA GLU A 96 11.80 12.85 -2.28
C GLU A 96 12.39 12.30 -0.98
N GLY A 97 11.68 11.33 -0.39
CA GLY A 97 12.09 10.54 0.77
C GLY A 97 10.93 10.25 1.69
N ASN A 98 11.21 10.07 2.99
CA ASN A 98 10.22 9.64 3.97
C ASN A 98 9.32 10.80 4.44
N ILE A 99 8.03 10.52 4.64
CA ILE A 99 7.04 11.39 5.27
C ILE A 99 6.65 10.80 6.62
N GLU A 100 6.78 11.57 7.68
CA GLU A 100 6.34 11.23 9.04
C GLU A 100 5.42 12.34 9.57
N ILE A 101 4.21 12.00 9.97
CA ILE A 101 3.21 12.95 10.49
C ILE A 101 2.69 12.42 11.81
N PHE A 102 3.05 13.07 12.91
CA PHE A 102 2.80 12.52 14.24
C PHE A 102 2.51 13.58 15.29
N GLU A 103 1.76 13.19 16.33
CA GLU A 103 1.48 14.05 17.50
C GLU A 103 0.84 15.40 17.11
N ASN A 104 -0.03 15.42 16.09
CA ASN A 104 -0.77 16.61 15.69
C ASN A 104 -2.23 16.57 16.18
N GLN A 105 -2.78 17.76 16.42
CA GLN A 105 -4.20 18.02 16.74
C GLN A 105 -4.90 18.67 15.54
N VAL A 106 -4.52 18.24 14.33
CA VAL A 106 -5.16 18.66 13.07
C VAL A 106 -6.21 17.63 12.69
N SER A 107 -7.38 18.10 12.27
CA SER A 107 -8.47 17.20 11.87
C SER A 107 -8.29 16.60 10.48
N ASN A 108 -7.48 17.24 9.64
CA ASN A 108 -7.26 16.87 8.25
C ASN A 108 -5.86 17.27 7.76
N LEU A 109 -5.29 16.52 6.81
CA LEU A 109 -4.01 16.85 6.17
C LEU A 109 -4.18 17.57 4.82
N SER A 110 -5.34 18.23 4.60
CA SER A 110 -5.63 18.90 3.33
C SER A 110 -4.73 20.10 3.04
N PHE A 111 -3.97 20.58 4.02
CA PHE A 111 -2.88 21.52 3.80
C PHE A 111 -1.75 20.96 2.92
N LEU A 112 -1.74 19.64 2.67
CA LEU A 112 -0.90 18.96 1.68
C LEU A 112 -1.67 18.53 0.42
N SER A 113 -2.85 19.10 0.15
CA SER A 113 -3.73 18.65 -0.95
C SER A 113 -3.12 18.76 -2.34
N ASN A 114 -2.04 19.53 -2.50
CA ASN A 114 -1.33 19.71 -3.77
C ASN A 114 -0.11 18.79 -3.92
N LEU A 115 0.14 17.90 -2.95
CA LEU A 115 1.19 16.90 -3.04
C LEU A 115 0.85 15.91 -4.17
N GLU A 116 1.70 15.87 -5.19
CA GLU A 116 1.49 15.05 -6.39
C GLU A 116 2.40 13.83 -6.45
N ASN A 117 3.64 13.96 -5.97
CA ASN A 117 4.65 12.92 -6.09
C ASN A 117 5.35 12.70 -4.76
N VAL A 118 5.31 11.47 -4.29
CA VAL A 118 6.14 11.00 -3.18
C VAL A 118 7.05 9.91 -3.74
N SER A 119 8.34 10.15 -3.70
CA SER A 119 9.31 9.23 -4.26
C SER A 119 10.46 9.01 -3.31
N LYS A 120 11.20 7.91 -3.49
CA LYS A 120 12.44 7.69 -2.76
C LYS A 120 13.47 6.99 -3.62
N ASP A 121 14.68 7.53 -3.57
CA ASP A 121 15.82 7.12 -4.39
C ASP A 121 16.97 6.53 -3.55
N TYR A 122 16.66 5.90 -2.41
CA TYR A 122 17.63 5.15 -1.61
C TYR A 122 16.94 3.96 -0.91
N LEU A 123 17.70 2.97 -0.45
CA LEU A 123 17.18 1.84 0.33
C LEU A 123 16.83 2.27 1.76
N SER A 124 15.68 1.86 2.28
CA SER A 124 15.34 2.05 3.71
C SER A 124 14.52 0.89 4.20
N ILE A 125 14.80 0.47 5.44
CA ILE A 125 14.06 -0.58 6.12
C ILE A 125 12.83 -0.05 6.88
N TYR A 126 12.61 1.27 6.88
CA TYR A 126 11.52 1.94 7.61
C TYR A 126 10.32 2.26 6.70
N ASN A 127 9.18 2.58 7.31
CA ASN A 127 8.00 3.08 6.59
C ASN A 127 8.34 4.36 5.81
N LEU A 128 7.97 4.40 4.52
CA LEU A 128 8.20 5.59 3.70
C LEU A 128 7.18 6.68 3.97
N THR A 129 5.94 6.29 4.28
CA THR A 129 4.93 7.18 4.86
C THR A 129 4.46 6.60 6.18
N HIS A 130 4.60 7.36 7.26
CA HIS A 130 4.18 6.98 8.60
C HIS A 130 3.31 8.08 9.21
N ILE A 131 2.05 7.78 9.48
CA ILE A 131 1.09 8.74 10.04
C ILE A 131 0.50 8.15 11.32
N HIS A 132 0.87 8.69 12.48
CA HIS A 132 0.49 8.08 13.75
C HIS A 132 0.32 9.06 14.89
N ASN A 133 -0.40 8.65 15.95
CA ASN A 133 -0.60 9.46 17.16
C ASN A 133 -1.22 10.85 16.87
N ASN A 134 -2.12 10.96 15.89
CA ASN A 134 -2.84 12.20 15.61
C ASN A 134 -4.31 12.05 16.05
N PRO A 135 -4.66 12.35 17.32
CA PRO A 135 -5.95 11.99 17.91
C PRO A 135 -7.16 12.62 17.21
N ASP A 136 -6.99 13.79 16.57
CA ASP A 136 -8.07 14.50 15.88
C ASP A 136 -8.15 14.18 14.38
N LEU A 137 -7.14 13.50 13.84
CA LEU A 137 -6.98 13.31 12.40
C LEU A 137 -8.03 12.35 11.84
N LYS A 138 -8.93 12.87 11.00
CA LYS A 138 -10.01 12.11 10.37
C LYS A 138 -9.80 11.90 8.86
N ARG A 139 -8.99 12.73 8.20
CA ARG A 139 -8.87 12.77 6.73
C ARG A 139 -7.45 13.03 6.25
N LEU A 140 -6.98 12.31 5.23
CA LEU A 140 -5.73 12.63 4.54
C LEU A 140 -5.91 13.87 3.64
N GLY A 141 -6.90 13.87 2.74
CA GLY A 141 -7.06 14.96 1.78
C GLY A 141 -5.98 14.95 0.70
N TRP A 142 -5.47 13.77 0.33
CA TRP A 142 -4.34 13.58 -0.58
C TRP A 142 -4.77 13.20 -2.00
N ASP A 143 -5.89 13.77 -2.47
CA ASP A 143 -6.50 13.44 -3.76
C ASP A 143 -5.58 13.69 -4.98
N SER A 144 -4.59 14.58 -4.84
CA SER A 144 -3.68 14.99 -5.92
C SER A 144 -2.49 14.06 -6.11
N ILE A 145 -2.26 13.09 -5.21
CA ILE A 145 -1.15 12.15 -5.35
C ILE A 145 -1.36 11.33 -6.62
N LYS A 146 -0.35 11.36 -7.48
CA LYS A 146 -0.26 10.62 -8.74
C LYS A 146 0.73 9.48 -8.65
N LYS A 147 1.81 9.67 -7.88
CA LYS A 147 2.92 8.73 -7.79
C LYS A 147 3.39 8.56 -6.34
N MET A 148 3.46 7.31 -5.90
CA MET A 148 4.10 6.86 -4.66
C MET A 148 5.07 5.74 -5.05
N VAL A 149 6.34 6.09 -5.25
CA VAL A 149 7.31 5.17 -5.85
C VAL A 149 8.58 5.06 -5.03
N SER A 150 9.12 3.85 -4.93
CA SER A 150 10.47 3.66 -4.44
C SER A 150 11.31 3.00 -5.53
N LYS A 151 12.52 3.52 -5.74
CA LYS A 151 13.43 3.05 -6.80
C LYS A 151 14.03 1.68 -6.51
N PHE A 152 14.19 1.35 -5.22
CA PHE A 152 14.95 0.19 -4.78
C PHE A 152 14.12 -0.87 -4.05
N ASP A 153 12.90 -0.54 -3.63
CA ASP A 153 12.01 -1.43 -2.88
C ASP A 153 10.52 -1.09 -3.15
N ILE A 154 9.61 -1.69 -2.40
CA ILE A 154 8.17 -1.40 -2.47
C ILE A 154 7.88 -0.16 -1.63
N TYR A 155 7.00 0.73 -2.10
CA TYR A 155 6.64 1.91 -1.33
C TYR A 155 5.79 1.52 -0.11
N THR A 156 6.25 1.80 1.10
CA THR A 156 5.61 1.34 2.33
C THR A 156 4.82 2.45 3.05
N VAL A 157 3.64 2.09 3.57
CA VAL A 157 2.72 2.98 4.28
C VAL A 157 2.32 2.35 5.62
N SER A 158 2.31 3.16 6.67
CA SER A 158 1.80 2.80 7.99
C SER A 158 0.95 3.93 8.56
N ILE A 159 -0.31 3.65 8.90
CA ILE A 159 -1.27 4.63 9.42
C ILE A 159 -2.02 3.99 10.59
N HIS A 160 -1.79 4.46 11.82
CA HIS A 160 -2.37 3.88 13.04
C HIS A 160 -2.41 4.89 14.19
N ASP A 161 -3.12 4.60 15.28
CA ASP A 161 -3.20 5.48 16.46
C ASP A 161 -3.68 6.92 16.12
N ASN A 162 -4.54 7.04 15.11
CA ASN A 162 -5.20 8.31 14.74
C ASN A 162 -6.65 8.31 15.26
N HIS A 163 -7.46 9.32 14.91
CA HIS A 163 -8.87 9.34 15.32
C HIS A 163 -9.58 8.02 14.91
N PRO A 164 -10.45 7.42 15.75
CA PRO A 164 -11.21 6.20 15.40
C PRO A 164 -12.14 6.30 14.18
N ASP A 165 -12.32 7.51 13.66
CA ASP A 165 -13.13 7.80 12.46
C ASP A 165 -12.24 8.24 11.30
N PHE A 166 -10.94 7.96 11.40
CA PHE A 166 -10.02 8.09 10.29
C PHE A 166 -10.43 7.17 9.14
N CYS A 167 -10.29 7.70 7.94
CA CYS A 167 -11.16 7.41 6.83
C CYS A 167 -10.38 7.70 5.54
N LEU A 168 -10.26 6.70 4.66
CA LEU A 168 -9.72 6.87 3.31
C LEU A 168 -10.86 7.06 2.31
N THR A 169 -10.74 8.04 1.43
CA THR A 169 -11.68 8.18 0.32
C THR A 169 -11.47 7.05 -0.69
N THR A 170 -12.46 6.82 -1.55
CA THR A 170 -12.32 5.90 -2.69
C THR A 170 -11.17 6.31 -3.62
N ARG A 171 -10.89 7.61 -3.73
CA ARG A 171 -9.77 8.13 -4.51
C ARG A 171 -8.43 7.79 -3.86
N GLU A 172 -8.30 7.99 -2.55
CA GLU A 172 -7.07 7.70 -1.81
C GLU A 172 -6.74 6.20 -1.83
N LEU A 173 -7.73 5.35 -1.57
CA LEU A 173 -7.55 3.89 -1.64
C LEU A 173 -7.22 3.41 -3.07
N GLN A 174 -7.85 4.03 -4.09
CA GLN A 174 -7.49 3.76 -5.49
C GLN A 174 -6.03 4.16 -5.78
N THR A 175 -5.59 5.32 -5.30
CA THR A 175 -4.19 5.76 -5.45
C THR A 175 -3.22 4.78 -4.82
N PHE A 176 -3.52 4.24 -3.63
CA PHE A 176 -2.71 3.20 -2.98
C PHE A 176 -2.63 1.94 -3.83
N ALA A 177 -3.75 1.45 -4.36
CA ALA A 177 -3.76 0.29 -5.25
C ALA A 177 -3.00 0.53 -6.57
N GLU A 178 -3.16 1.71 -7.18
CA GLU A 178 -2.51 2.08 -8.44
C GLU A 178 -0.99 2.25 -8.30
N ASN A 179 -0.52 2.64 -7.12
CA ASN A 179 0.90 2.81 -6.81
C ASN A 179 1.54 1.60 -6.12
N ASP A 180 0.81 0.49 -6.02
CA ASP A 180 1.35 -0.75 -5.49
C ASP A 180 1.97 -0.60 -4.08
N VAL A 181 1.31 0.17 -3.22
CA VAL A 181 1.85 0.43 -1.88
C VAL A 181 1.76 -0.83 -1.01
N TYR A 182 2.82 -1.09 -0.25
CA TYR A 182 2.81 -2.08 0.82
C TYR A 182 2.30 -1.41 2.08
N VAL A 183 1.26 -1.96 2.68
CA VAL A 183 0.69 -1.46 3.94
C VAL A 183 1.15 -2.35 5.07
N TYR A 184 1.87 -1.79 6.05
CA TYR A 184 2.28 -2.51 7.25
C TYR A 184 1.20 -2.52 8.33
N ASN A 185 0.68 -1.34 8.67
CA ASN A 185 -0.43 -1.17 9.59
C ASN A 185 -1.39 -0.13 9.01
N LEU A 186 -2.69 -0.42 9.02
CA LEU A 186 -3.71 0.51 8.54
C LEU A 186 -4.96 0.41 9.39
N GLU A 187 -5.14 1.40 10.26
CA GLU A 187 -6.35 1.62 11.04
C GLU A 187 -7.17 2.71 10.35
N ALA A 188 -7.95 2.30 9.35
CA ALA A 188 -8.79 3.21 8.59
C ALA A 188 -10.10 2.56 8.16
N LYS A 189 -11.15 3.38 8.03
CA LYS A 189 -12.42 3.02 7.38
C LYS A 189 -12.43 3.56 5.96
N LEU A 190 -13.36 3.09 5.13
CA LEU A 190 -13.67 3.78 3.87
C LEU A 190 -14.67 4.90 4.14
N CYS A 191 -14.46 6.04 3.52
CA CYS A 191 -15.34 7.18 3.67
C CYS A 191 -16.70 6.97 2.97
N ALA A 192 -17.76 7.52 3.58
CA ALA A 192 -19.12 7.44 3.06
C ALA A 192 -19.38 8.41 1.88
N ASP A 193 -18.37 9.14 1.43
CA ASP A 193 -18.48 10.14 0.38
C ASP A 193 -18.71 9.45 -0.97
N LEU A 194 -19.82 9.79 -1.63
CA LEU A 194 -20.18 9.23 -2.94
C LEU A 194 -19.83 10.15 -4.11
N GLU A 195 -19.25 11.31 -3.81
CA GLU A 195 -18.86 12.32 -4.79
C GLU A 195 -17.37 12.22 -5.13
N ARG A 196 -17.04 12.42 -6.41
CA ARG A 196 -15.66 12.48 -6.90
C ARG A 196 -15.43 13.70 -7.77
N LYS A 197 -14.23 14.27 -7.67
CA LYS A 197 -13.80 15.43 -8.46
C LYS A 197 -13.66 15.13 -9.96
N ASP A 198 -13.46 13.86 -10.34
CA ASP A 198 -13.38 13.41 -11.73
C ASP A 198 -14.75 13.14 -12.36
N GLY A 199 -15.84 13.29 -11.58
CA GLY A 199 -17.20 13.07 -12.04
C GLY A 199 -17.61 11.59 -12.13
N GLU A 200 -16.75 10.65 -11.74
CA GLU A 200 -17.08 9.22 -11.75
C GLU A 200 -18.09 8.91 -10.63
N LYS A 201 -19.14 8.16 -10.96
CA LYS A 201 -20.23 7.88 -10.00
C LYS A 201 -19.87 6.73 -9.07
N ILE A 202 -19.94 7.00 -7.76
CA ILE A 202 -19.82 5.99 -6.69
C ILE A 202 -21.21 5.58 -6.23
N CYS A 203 -21.38 4.28 -5.99
CA CYS A 203 -22.58 3.71 -5.41
C CYS A 203 -22.22 2.72 -4.31
N ASN A 204 -23.04 2.69 -3.26
CA ASN A 204 -23.01 1.59 -2.30
C ASN A 204 -23.69 0.38 -2.94
N PHE A 205 -23.04 -0.77 -2.87
CA PHE A 205 -23.62 -2.02 -3.32
C PHE A 205 -24.61 -2.53 -2.28
N VAL A 206 -25.83 -2.82 -2.71
CA VAL A 206 -26.87 -3.46 -1.90
C VAL A 206 -27.19 -4.81 -2.52
N ASP A 207 -27.61 -4.80 -3.78
CA ASP A 207 -27.87 -6.00 -4.57
C ASP A 207 -27.82 -5.66 -6.08
N LEU A 208 -27.81 -6.68 -6.93
CA LEU A 208 -27.77 -6.48 -8.38
C LEU A 208 -29.08 -5.88 -8.93
N THR A 209 -30.24 -6.18 -8.35
CA THR A 209 -31.53 -5.70 -8.86
C THR A 209 -31.69 -4.19 -8.68
N SER A 210 -31.17 -3.62 -7.60
CA SER A 210 -31.19 -2.19 -7.29
C SER A 210 -29.99 -1.41 -7.85
N LEU A 211 -28.98 -2.09 -8.39
CA LEU A 211 -27.79 -1.44 -8.94
C LEU A 211 -28.15 -0.48 -10.09
N ASP A 212 -27.72 0.78 -9.92
CA ASP A 212 -27.83 1.83 -10.93
C ASP A 212 -26.77 1.64 -12.02
N LEU A 213 -27.23 1.59 -13.27
CA LEU A 213 -26.40 1.36 -14.45
C LEU A 213 -25.36 2.47 -14.71
N LYS A 214 -25.54 3.66 -14.11
CA LYS A 214 -24.58 4.77 -14.22
C LYS A 214 -23.44 4.67 -13.21
N CYS A 215 -23.51 3.76 -12.24
CA CYS A 215 -22.41 3.54 -11.30
C CYS A 215 -21.18 3.06 -12.07
N GLN A 216 -20.02 3.58 -11.71
CA GLN A 216 -18.71 3.15 -12.21
C GLN A 216 -17.87 2.58 -11.07
N HIS A 217 -18.10 3.08 -9.86
CA HIS A 217 -17.43 2.67 -8.64
C HIS A 217 -18.44 2.06 -7.68
N LEU A 218 -18.10 0.90 -7.11
CA LEU A 218 -18.90 0.26 -6.07
C LEU A 218 -18.15 0.24 -4.74
N ILE A 219 -18.86 0.55 -3.67
CA ILE A 219 -18.42 0.29 -2.30
C ILE A 219 -19.23 -0.89 -1.77
N GLY A 220 -18.55 -1.94 -1.30
CA GLY A 220 -19.18 -3.10 -0.68
C GLY A 220 -18.77 -4.44 -1.28
N GLU A 221 -19.39 -5.49 -0.76
CA GLU A 221 -19.13 -6.88 -1.14
C GLU A 221 -20.13 -7.33 -2.21
N VAL A 222 -19.63 -7.60 -3.43
CA VAL A 222 -20.46 -8.03 -4.56
C VAL A 222 -20.56 -9.55 -4.55
N ASN A 223 -21.77 -10.09 -4.36
CA ASN A 223 -22.03 -11.53 -4.38
C ASN A 223 -22.95 -11.90 -5.55
N ILE A 224 -22.49 -12.82 -6.40
CA ILE A 224 -23.21 -13.32 -7.57
C ILE A 224 -23.40 -14.83 -7.41
N ASN A 225 -24.66 -15.28 -7.44
CA ASN A 225 -25.05 -16.67 -7.24
C ASN A 225 -26.25 -17.07 -8.12
N ASN A 226 -26.75 -18.29 -8.00
CA ASN A 226 -27.90 -18.77 -8.78
C ASN A 226 -29.19 -17.97 -8.57
N GLU A 227 -29.36 -17.24 -7.46
CA GLU A 227 -30.54 -16.42 -7.21
C GLU A 227 -30.52 -15.10 -7.99
N ASN A 228 -29.33 -14.60 -8.34
CA ASN A 228 -29.16 -13.27 -8.92
C ASN A 228 -28.31 -13.21 -10.20
N GLU A 229 -27.79 -14.34 -10.70
CA GLU A 229 -26.88 -14.38 -11.85
C GLU A 229 -27.48 -13.77 -13.13
N ASP A 230 -28.81 -13.82 -13.28
CA ASP A 230 -29.54 -13.22 -14.40
C ASP A 230 -29.43 -11.67 -14.42
N TYR A 231 -29.01 -11.04 -13.32
CA TYR A 231 -28.79 -9.59 -13.19
C TYR A 231 -27.31 -9.19 -13.24
N SER A 232 -26.39 -10.15 -13.39
CA SER A 232 -24.93 -9.91 -13.39
C SER A 232 -24.49 -8.88 -14.44
N TRP A 233 -25.19 -8.80 -15.58
CA TRP A 233 -24.95 -7.84 -16.65
C TRP A 233 -24.94 -6.38 -16.19
N LYS A 234 -25.62 -6.03 -15.09
CA LYS A 234 -25.62 -4.67 -14.55
C LYS A 234 -24.25 -4.20 -14.03
N LEU A 235 -23.33 -5.14 -13.79
CA LEU A 235 -21.95 -4.84 -13.41
C LEU A 235 -21.09 -4.37 -14.59
N GLU A 236 -21.63 -4.38 -15.82
CA GLU A 236 -20.86 -4.09 -17.02
C GLU A 236 -20.19 -2.70 -17.00
N ASN A 237 -20.80 -1.69 -16.39
CA ASN A 237 -20.22 -0.35 -16.30
C ASN A 237 -19.26 -0.16 -15.12
N ILE A 238 -19.14 -1.17 -14.24
CA ILE A 238 -18.30 -1.07 -13.05
C ILE A 238 -16.83 -1.23 -13.44
N THR A 239 -16.04 -0.23 -13.07
CA THR A 239 -14.59 -0.21 -13.27
C THR A 239 -13.83 -0.48 -11.98
N ASN A 240 -14.40 -0.13 -10.82
CA ASN A 240 -13.71 -0.21 -9.54
C ASN A 240 -14.65 -0.75 -8.45
N ILE A 241 -14.15 -1.71 -7.68
CA ILE A 241 -14.84 -2.24 -6.50
C ILE A 241 -13.98 -1.98 -5.26
N TYR A 242 -14.53 -1.28 -4.28
CA TYR A 242 -13.95 -1.03 -2.97
C TYR A 242 -14.56 -2.02 -1.97
N GLY A 243 -13.95 -3.20 -1.88
CA GLY A 243 -14.48 -4.38 -1.20
C GLY A 243 -14.02 -5.66 -1.90
N SER A 244 -14.93 -6.62 -2.06
CA SER A 244 -14.66 -7.91 -2.70
C SER A 244 -15.73 -8.27 -3.73
N ILE A 245 -15.39 -9.21 -4.62
CA ILE A 245 -16.33 -9.84 -5.54
C ILE A 245 -16.24 -11.36 -5.43
N VAL A 246 -17.41 -11.99 -5.24
CA VAL A 246 -17.57 -13.44 -5.12
C VAL A 246 -18.60 -13.89 -6.15
N VAL A 247 -18.17 -14.76 -7.06
CA VAL A 247 -19.04 -15.42 -8.04
C VAL A 247 -19.11 -16.89 -7.68
N GLN A 248 -20.23 -17.33 -7.13
CA GLN A 248 -20.33 -18.68 -6.58
C GLN A 248 -21.68 -19.34 -6.73
N TYR A 249 -21.67 -20.68 -6.87
CA TYR A 249 -22.88 -21.48 -6.97
C TYR A 249 -23.83 -21.03 -8.09
N THR A 250 -23.30 -20.47 -9.17
CA THR A 250 -24.11 -20.02 -10.31
C THR A 250 -24.49 -21.25 -11.17
N GLU A 251 -25.69 -21.26 -11.72
CA GLU A 251 -26.19 -22.42 -12.49
C GLU A 251 -26.05 -22.23 -14.00
N LYS A 252 -26.09 -20.99 -14.49
CA LYS A 252 -26.18 -20.68 -15.92
C LYS A 252 -24.98 -19.91 -16.47
N LEU A 253 -24.26 -19.16 -15.64
CA LEU A 253 -23.11 -18.36 -16.12
C LEU A 253 -22.03 -19.23 -16.75
N THR A 254 -21.64 -18.86 -17.98
CA THR A 254 -20.60 -19.52 -18.78
C THR A 254 -19.27 -18.79 -18.77
N ASP A 255 -19.29 -17.49 -18.47
CA ASP A 255 -18.14 -16.60 -18.45
C ASP A 255 -18.34 -15.42 -17.50
N LEU A 256 -17.33 -14.55 -17.40
CA LEU A 256 -17.31 -13.35 -16.57
C LEU A 256 -17.37 -12.05 -17.39
N ASN A 257 -17.93 -12.08 -18.61
CA ASN A 257 -17.88 -10.92 -19.52
C ASN A 257 -18.66 -9.70 -18.97
N PHE A 258 -19.58 -9.90 -18.03
CA PHE A 258 -20.22 -8.80 -17.29
C PHE A 258 -19.23 -8.00 -16.41
N LEU A 259 -18.01 -8.49 -16.17
CA LEU A 259 -16.91 -7.78 -15.50
C LEU A 259 -15.85 -7.27 -16.48
N ARG A 260 -16.13 -7.22 -17.78
CA ARG A 260 -15.13 -6.86 -18.80
C ARG A 260 -14.46 -5.51 -18.56
N ASN A 261 -15.16 -4.56 -17.94
CA ASN A 261 -14.64 -3.21 -17.67
C ASN A 261 -13.96 -3.07 -16.30
N LEU A 262 -13.94 -4.12 -15.47
CA LEU A 262 -13.32 -4.08 -14.15
C LEU A 262 -11.81 -3.83 -14.27
N ARG A 263 -11.34 -2.78 -13.58
CA ARG A 263 -9.96 -2.28 -13.60
C ARG A 263 -9.22 -2.54 -12.29
N ALA A 264 -9.93 -2.50 -11.17
CA ALA A 264 -9.35 -2.69 -9.85
C ALA A 264 -10.38 -3.22 -8.84
N VAL A 265 -9.90 -4.04 -7.91
CA VAL A 265 -10.60 -4.43 -6.68
C VAL A 265 -9.69 -4.08 -5.52
N ALA A 266 -10.15 -3.25 -4.60
CA ALA A 266 -9.36 -2.77 -3.47
C ALA A 266 -10.15 -2.92 -2.18
N SER A 267 -9.59 -3.64 -1.20
CA SER A 267 -10.22 -3.89 0.09
C SER A 267 -9.36 -3.33 1.21
N LEU A 268 -10.01 -2.86 2.28
CA LEU A 268 -9.36 -2.56 3.55
C LEU A 268 -9.31 -3.79 4.48
N ASN A 269 -9.79 -4.95 4.04
CA ASN A 269 -9.72 -6.20 4.79
C ASN A 269 -8.44 -6.98 4.42
N PHE A 270 -7.34 -6.68 5.12
CA PHE A 270 -6.00 -7.23 4.83
C PHE A 270 -5.83 -8.69 5.26
N ASP A 271 -6.56 -9.11 6.29
CA ASP A 271 -6.53 -10.49 6.82
C ASP A 271 -7.71 -11.35 6.36
N GLY A 272 -8.57 -10.77 5.52
CA GLY A 272 -9.75 -11.41 4.97
C GLY A 272 -9.47 -12.47 3.91
N PRO A 273 -10.54 -13.07 3.37
CA PRO A 273 -10.43 -13.95 2.22
C PRO A 273 -9.96 -13.15 0.98
N PRO A 274 -9.50 -13.87 -0.07
CA PRO A 274 -9.29 -13.31 -1.40
C PRO A 274 -10.39 -12.33 -1.83
N SER A 275 -10.00 -11.15 -2.33
CA SER A 275 -10.95 -10.11 -2.74
C SER A 275 -11.67 -10.46 -4.06
N ILE A 276 -11.15 -11.44 -4.81
CA ILE A 276 -11.79 -11.99 -6.01
C ILE A 276 -11.87 -13.51 -5.85
N GLN A 277 -13.09 -14.03 -5.83
CA GLN A 277 -13.39 -15.45 -5.65
C GLN A 277 -14.37 -15.94 -6.73
N ILE A 278 -14.05 -17.07 -7.37
CA ILE A 278 -14.85 -17.66 -8.44
C ILE A 278 -15.02 -19.15 -8.15
N ASN A 279 -16.08 -19.51 -7.43
CA ASN A 279 -16.15 -20.79 -6.72
C ASN A 279 -17.41 -21.60 -7.01
N HIS A 280 -17.28 -22.91 -7.25
CA HIS A 280 -18.42 -23.84 -7.32
C HIS A 280 -19.50 -23.48 -8.36
N ASN A 281 -19.13 -22.87 -9.49
CA ASN A 281 -20.08 -22.55 -10.56
C ASN A 281 -20.27 -23.76 -11.49
N ARG A 282 -21.53 -24.01 -11.89
CA ARG A 282 -21.92 -25.23 -12.61
C ARG A 282 -21.53 -25.20 -14.08
N MET A 283 -21.76 -24.07 -14.75
CA MET A 283 -21.58 -23.95 -16.21
C MET A 283 -20.43 -23.03 -16.62
N LEU A 284 -19.68 -22.48 -15.66
CA LEU A 284 -18.62 -21.51 -15.91
C LEU A 284 -17.41 -22.16 -16.59
N GLN A 285 -17.16 -21.81 -17.85
CA GLN A 285 -16.12 -22.40 -18.68
C GLN A 285 -14.88 -21.51 -18.81
N THR A 286 -15.07 -20.20 -18.81
CA THR A 286 -13.97 -19.25 -19.03
C THR A 286 -13.96 -18.15 -17.99
N VAL A 287 -12.76 -17.73 -17.61
CA VAL A 287 -12.54 -16.61 -16.68
C VAL A 287 -11.60 -15.63 -17.33
N THR A 288 -12.07 -14.40 -17.54
CA THR A 288 -11.26 -13.31 -18.06
C THR A 288 -11.68 -12.00 -17.39
N LEU A 289 -10.71 -11.14 -17.12
CA LEU A 289 -10.88 -9.79 -16.58
C LEU A 289 -10.01 -8.83 -17.40
N PRO A 290 -10.37 -8.54 -18.67
CA PRO A 290 -9.47 -7.99 -19.69
C PRO A 290 -8.93 -6.60 -19.39
N ASN A 291 -9.66 -5.80 -18.61
CA ASN A 291 -9.31 -4.42 -18.33
C ASN A 291 -8.67 -4.19 -16.95
N MET A 292 -8.30 -5.26 -16.23
CA MET A 292 -7.59 -5.14 -14.95
C MET A 292 -6.29 -4.36 -15.14
N LYS A 293 -6.18 -3.23 -14.46
CA LYS A 293 -5.02 -2.33 -14.53
C LYS A 293 -4.02 -2.60 -13.42
N VAL A 294 -4.50 -3.02 -12.26
CA VAL A 294 -3.71 -3.32 -11.06
C VAL A 294 -4.16 -4.64 -10.44
N PRO A 295 -3.29 -5.36 -9.72
CA PRO A 295 -3.71 -6.53 -8.96
C PRO A 295 -4.72 -6.15 -7.86
N PRO A 296 -5.49 -7.12 -7.35
CA PRO A 296 -6.32 -6.88 -6.19
C PRO A 296 -5.49 -6.35 -5.01
N PHE A 297 -5.96 -5.29 -4.40
CA PHE A 297 -5.31 -4.64 -3.26
C PHE A 297 -6.03 -5.06 -1.97
N PRO A 298 -5.32 -5.44 -0.91
CA PRO A 298 -3.86 -5.52 -0.80
C PRO A 298 -3.26 -6.76 -1.47
N LYS A 299 -1.99 -6.70 -1.86
CA LYS A 299 -1.32 -7.77 -2.64
C LYS A 299 -1.11 -9.13 -1.95
N PHE A 300 -1.25 -9.21 -0.63
CA PHE A 300 -0.94 -10.43 0.14
C PHE A 300 -2.10 -11.43 0.10
N LYS A 301 -2.57 -11.92 1.25
CA LYS A 301 -3.60 -12.97 1.31
C LYS A 301 -4.87 -12.59 0.54
N SER A 302 -5.38 -11.38 0.75
CA SER A 302 -6.55 -10.85 0.03
C SER A 302 -6.28 -10.50 -1.44
N GLY A 303 -5.01 -10.48 -1.85
CA GLY A 303 -4.56 -10.11 -3.19
C GLY A 303 -4.55 -11.26 -4.18
N VAL A 304 -4.48 -12.49 -3.69
CA VAL A 304 -4.60 -13.72 -4.49
C VAL A 304 -6.00 -13.80 -5.07
N ILE A 305 -6.12 -14.30 -6.30
CA ILE A 305 -7.42 -14.64 -6.91
C ILE A 305 -7.67 -16.13 -6.68
N GLU A 306 -8.82 -16.46 -6.08
CA GLU A 306 -9.20 -17.85 -5.82
C GLU A 306 -10.24 -18.34 -6.84
N ILE A 307 -9.96 -19.49 -7.44
CA ILE A 307 -10.85 -20.17 -8.38
C ILE A 307 -10.93 -21.63 -7.98
N ASN A 308 -12.03 -22.06 -7.40
CA ASN A 308 -12.10 -23.38 -6.76
C ASN A 308 -13.44 -24.10 -7.00
N GLY A 309 -13.38 -25.40 -7.27
CA GLY A 309 -14.56 -26.27 -7.25
C GLY A 309 -15.59 -26.03 -8.36
N ASN A 310 -15.26 -25.24 -9.39
CA ASN A 310 -16.11 -25.09 -10.58
C ASN A 310 -16.24 -26.43 -11.31
N SER A 311 -17.43 -26.74 -11.82
CA SER A 311 -17.73 -28.07 -12.40
C SER A 311 -17.04 -28.28 -13.76
N MET A 312 -16.90 -27.21 -14.54
CA MET A 312 -16.18 -27.24 -15.82
C MET A 312 -14.69 -26.98 -15.57
N GLU A 313 -13.83 -27.57 -16.39
CA GLU A 313 -12.40 -27.29 -16.39
C GLU A 313 -12.14 -25.89 -16.95
N ILE A 314 -11.76 -24.93 -16.08
CA ILE A 314 -11.47 -23.54 -16.47
C ILE A 314 -10.05 -23.42 -17.06
N PHE A 315 -9.06 -24.00 -16.38
CA PHE A 315 -7.68 -24.04 -16.87
C PHE A 315 -7.26 -25.47 -17.12
N LYS A 316 -7.07 -25.80 -18.39
CA LYS A 316 -6.56 -27.11 -18.81
C LYS A 316 -5.05 -27.17 -18.73
N TYR A 317 -4.37 -26.10 -19.14
CA TYR A 317 -2.91 -26.05 -19.19
C TYR A 317 -2.31 -24.90 -18.38
N LEU A 318 -1.03 -25.07 -18.01
CA LEU A 318 -0.23 -24.06 -17.34
C LEU A 318 -0.34 -22.68 -18.01
N LYS A 319 -0.25 -22.65 -19.34
CA LYS A 319 -0.29 -21.42 -20.13
C LYS A 319 -1.57 -20.61 -19.91
N ASP A 320 -2.72 -21.29 -19.79
CA ASP A 320 -4.02 -20.63 -19.66
C ASP A 320 -4.13 -19.91 -18.31
N CYS A 321 -3.69 -20.58 -17.25
CA CYS A 321 -3.64 -20.02 -15.90
C CYS A 321 -2.63 -18.87 -15.81
N LEU A 322 -1.44 -19.02 -16.40
CA LEU A 322 -0.43 -17.95 -16.45
C LEU A 322 -0.88 -16.74 -17.27
N LEU A 323 -1.66 -16.94 -18.34
CA LEU A 323 -2.25 -15.85 -19.11
C LEU A 323 -3.21 -15.04 -18.22
N PHE A 324 -4.08 -15.71 -17.46
CA PHE A 324 -4.97 -15.04 -16.52
C PHE A 324 -4.21 -14.32 -15.39
N GLN A 325 -3.13 -14.91 -14.87
CA GLN A 325 -2.24 -14.23 -13.91
C GLN A 325 -1.61 -12.96 -14.50
N THR A 326 -1.18 -13.02 -15.77
CA THR A 326 -0.56 -11.87 -16.46
C THR A 326 -1.59 -10.75 -16.65
N GLN A 327 -2.80 -11.11 -17.06
CA GLN A 327 -3.93 -10.20 -17.27
C GLN A 327 -4.35 -9.50 -15.98
N THR A 328 -4.40 -10.23 -14.87
CA THR A 328 -4.83 -9.69 -13.56
C THR A 328 -3.67 -9.15 -12.73
N LYS A 329 -2.43 -9.36 -13.18
CA LYS A 329 -1.18 -9.04 -12.47
C LYS A 329 -1.11 -9.68 -11.07
N SER A 330 -1.85 -10.76 -10.85
CA SER A 330 -2.00 -11.39 -9.53
C SER A 330 -1.68 -12.88 -9.52
N SER A 331 -1.38 -13.38 -8.32
CA SER A 331 -1.29 -14.81 -8.04
C SER A 331 -2.66 -15.47 -8.11
N VAL A 332 -2.73 -16.65 -8.72
CA VAL A 332 -3.97 -17.43 -8.82
C VAL A 332 -3.82 -18.74 -8.06
N LYS A 333 -4.80 -19.01 -7.21
CA LYS A 333 -4.98 -20.29 -6.52
C LYS A 333 -6.14 -21.02 -7.19
N TYR A 334 -5.79 -21.95 -8.08
CA TYR A 334 -6.75 -22.77 -8.83
C TYR A 334 -6.87 -24.15 -8.19
N ASN A 335 -8.07 -24.50 -7.73
CA ASN A 335 -8.38 -25.76 -7.04
C ASN A 335 -7.37 -26.09 -5.92
N GLY A 336 -7.08 -25.07 -5.09
CA GLY A 336 -6.14 -25.20 -3.96
C GLY A 336 -4.65 -25.14 -4.32
N LYS A 337 -4.29 -25.04 -5.62
CA LYS A 337 -2.91 -25.14 -6.10
C LYS A 337 -2.50 -23.89 -6.90
N SER A 338 -1.20 -23.64 -7.00
CA SER A 338 -0.68 -22.60 -7.90
C SER A 338 -0.74 -23.06 -9.36
N CYS A 339 -0.79 -22.10 -10.31
CA CYS A 339 -0.78 -22.39 -11.74
C CYS A 339 0.36 -23.33 -12.16
N LYS A 340 1.53 -23.24 -11.51
CA LYS A 340 2.72 -24.08 -11.78
C LYS A 340 2.50 -25.59 -11.61
N LYS A 341 1.39 -26.01 -11.00
CA LYS A 341 1.02 -27.42 -10.82
C LYS A 341 0.15 -27.98 -11.95
N LEU A 342 -0.26 -27.14 -12.91
CA LEU A 342 -0.99 -27.56 -14.10
C LEU A 342 -0.04 -28.19 -15.15
N PRO A 343 -0.53 -29.10 -15.99
CA PRO A 343 0.28 -29.71 -17.04
C PRO A 343 0.66 -28.68 -18.12
N VAL A 344 1.82 -28.90 -18.74
CA VAL A 344 2.22 -28.19 -19.95
C VAL A 344 1.44 -28.77 -21.13
N ALA A 345 0.94 -27.92 -22.02
CA ALA A 345 0.21 -28.36 -23.20
C ALA A 345 1.09 -29.29 -24.07
N PRO A 346 0.59 -30.47 -24.49
CA PRO A 346 1.33 -31.34 -25.39
C PRO A 346 1.48 -30.66 -26.76
N GLY A 347 2.70 -30.58 -27.27
CA GLY A 347 2.98 -30.14 -28.64
C GLY A 347 3.04 -28.62 -28.85
N LYS A 348 4.15 -28.01 -28.44
CA LYS A 348 5.04 -27.31 -29.38
C LYS A 348 6.45 -27.79 -29.06
N GLN A 349 6.95 -28.77 -29.81
CA GLN A 349 8.39 -28.98 -29.87
C GLN A 349 9.03 -27.62 -30.24
N PRO A 350 10.16 -27.23 -29.65
CA PRO A 350 10.97 -26.21 -30.28
C PRO A 350 11.23 -26.68 -31.72
N VAL A 351 10.96 -25.81 -32.68
CA VAL A 351 11.54 -25.97 -34.02
C VAL A 351 13.02 -26.19 -33.76
N LYS A 352 13.54 -27.36 -34.17
CA LYS A 352 14.98 -27.57 -34.22
C LYS A 352 15.48 -26.55 -35.23
N ASP A 353 16.06 -25.46 -34.74
CA ASP A 353 16.84 -24.59 -35.59
C ASP A 353 17.97 -25.44 -36.18
N THR A 354 17.89 -25.60 -37.49
CA THR A 354 18.97 -26.08 -38.33
C THR A 354 20.15 -25.13 -38.22
N ASP A 355 21.33 -25.72 -38.11
CA ASP A 355 22.66 -25.14 -38.20
C ASP A 355 22.73 -23.76 -38.87
N TYR A 356 23.09 -22.75 -38.09
CA TYR A 356 23.86 -21.60 -38.55
C TYR A 356 24.95 -21.33 -37.51
N GLU A 357 26.19 -21.64 -37.90
CA GLU A 357 27.40 -21.28 -37.18
C GLU A 357 27.66 -19.76 -37.26
N ASP A 358 28.19 -19.26 -36.14
CA ASP A 358 29.03 -18.08 -35.91
C ASP A 358 28.50 -16.66 -36.23
N GLU A 359 28.36 -15.85 -35.17
CA GLU A 359 29.38 -14.82 -34.85
C GLU A 359 29.23 -14.27 -33.43
N TYR A 360 30.38 -13.93 -32.85
CA TYR A 360 30.66 -13.57 -31.47
C TYR A 360 29.90 -12.35 -30.94
N GLU A 361 29.49 -12.37 -29.67
CA GLU A 361 29.62 -11.20 -28.77
C GLU A 361 29.56 -11.57 -27.27
N VAL A 362 30.73 -11.43 -26.65
CA VAL A 362 31.11 -11.15 -25.25
C VAL A 362 30.05 -11.27 -24.13
N GLU A 363 30.31 -12.19 -23.19
CA GLU A 363 29.64 -12.26 -21.88
C GLU A 363 29.86 -11.01 -21.00
N PRO A 364 28.89 -10.69 -20.14
CA PRO A 364 29.21 -10.33 -18.76
C PRO A 364 28.68 -11.39 -17.79
N SER A 365 29.66 -11.95 -17.09
CA SER A 365 29.60 -12.76 -15.89
C SER A 365 28.54 -12.33 -14.85
N GLY A 366 28.00 -13.34 -14.15
CA GLY A 366 27.69 -13.19 -12.72
C GLY A 366 26.25 -13.44 -12.31
N ASN A 367 25.87 -14.71 -12.21
CA ASN A 367 24.79 -15.17 -11.34
C ASN A 367 25.03 -14.69 -9.89
N LEU A 368 24.03 -14.05 -9.28
CA LEU A 368 23.82 -14.15 -7.83
C LEU A 368 22.36 -14.58 -7.56
N SER A 369 22.20 -15.90 -7.50
CA SER A 369 21.41 -16.68 -6.55
C SER A 369 20.24 -15.99 -5.84
N TYR A 370 19.04 -16.53 -6.11
CA TYR A 370 17.91 -16.60 -5.21
C TYR A 370 18.31 -17.18 -3.85
N SER A 371 18.84 -16.36 -2.94
CA SER A 371 19.11 -16.75 -1.55
C SER A 371 19.12 -15.56 -0.58
N ALA A 372 18.20 -14.60 -0.75
CA ALA A 372 18.04 -13.48 0.19
C ALA A 372 16.69 -13.49 0.94
N SER A 373 15.64 -14.13 0.40
CA SER A 373 14.31 -14.11 1.05
C SER A 373 14.07 -15.20 2.10
N LEU A 374 14.96 -16.19 2.24
CA LEU A 374 14.83 -17.23 3.27
C LEU A 374 15.68 -16.98 4.53
N ILE A 375 16.60 -16.00 4.51
CA ILE A 375 17.46 -15.71 5.66
C ILE A 375 16.80 -14.71 6.63
N ILE A 376 15.85 -13.90 6.15
CA ILE A 376 15.20 -12.87 6.99
C ILE A 376 14.19 -13.48 7.98
N SER A 377 13.61 -14.65 7.67
CA SER A 377 12.73 -15.35 8.62
C SER A 377 13.48 -16.07 9.75
N LEU A 378 14.79 -16.35 9.60
CA LEU A 378 15.58 -17.02 10.64
C LEU A 378 16.22 -16.05 11.64
N LEU A 379 16.42 -14.78 11.26
CA LEU A 379 17.04 -13.78 12.14
C LEU A 379 16.08 -13.18 13.19
N MET A 380 14.77 -13.35 13.02
CA MET A 380 13.75 -12.90 13.99
C MET A 380 13.51 -13.87 15.16
N VAL A 381 14.05 -15.11 15.11
CA VAL A 381 13.89 -16.10 16.20
C VAL A 381 15.05 -16.07 17.19
N LEU A 382 16.13 -15.33 16.91
CA LEU A 382 17.35 -15.29 17.75
C LEU A 382 17.53 -13.99 18.55
N VAL A 383 16.55 -13.09 18.55
CA VAL A 383 16.55 -11.87 19.40
C VAL A 383 15.47 -11.91 20.49
N VAL A 384 14.74 -13.03 20.61
CA VAL A 384 13.87 -13.31 21.77
C VAL A 384 14.15 -14.72 22.27
N LEU A 385 15.31 -14.90 22.90
CA LEU A 385 15.63 -15.95 23.87
C LEU A 385 16.76 -15.47 24.79
#